data_AF-A0AB38U8Z5-F1
#
_entry.id   AF-A0AB38U8Z5-F1
#
_cell.length_a   1.000
_cell.length_b   1.000
_cell.length_c   1.000
_cell.angle_alpha   90.00
_cell.angle_beta   90.00
_cell.angle_gamma   90.00
#
_symmetry.space_group_name_H-M   'P 1'
#
loop_
_entity.id
_entity.type
_entity.pdbx_description
1 polymer ?
#
loop_
_entity_poly.entity_id
_entity_poly.type
_entity_poly.pdbx_seq_one_letter_code
_entity_poly.pdbx_strand_id
1 'polypeptide(L)' 'MKKRISKTEKYIIAISSPDEYNLFMCPEHGVYAQGKHITDLTCAYCKKECPKLENAKELHEQYRKELGL' A
#
# COMPACT_ATOMS: atom_id res chain seq x y z
N MET A 1 -13.81 -10.49 5.22
CA MET A 1 -13.86 -9.23 6.02
C MET A 1 -12.81 -8.28 5.45
N LYS A 2 -13.18 -7.10 4.95
CA LYS A 2 -12.20 -6.11 4.47
C LYS A 2 -11.51 -5.51 5.70
N LYS A 3 -10.20 -5.75 5.88
CA LYS A 3 -9.41 -5.16 6.98
C LYS A 3 -9.49 -3.65 6.85
N ARG A 4 -9.86 -2.96 7.94
CA ARG A 4 -9.96 -1.50 7.97
C ARG A 4 -8.54 -0.93 7.96
N ILE A 5 -8.22 -0.05 7.00
CA ILE A 5 -6.91 0.57 6.89
C ILE A 5 -6.68 1.49 8.10
N SER A 6 -5.62 1.21 8.86
CA SER A 6 -5.21 1.97 10.05
C SER A 6 -4.58 3.31 9.66
N LYS A 7 -4.46 4.24 10.62
CA LYS A 7 -3.84 5.55 10.38
C LYS A 7 -2.42 5.43 9.79
N THR A 8 -1.59 4.55 10.33
CA THR A 8 -0.23 4.29 9.82
C THR A 8 -0.26 3.81 8.36
N GLU A 9 -1.17 2.89 8.03
CA GLU A 9 -1.30 2.36 6.67
C GLU A 9 -1.76 3.45 5.69
N LYS A 10 -2.63 4.37 6.12
CA LYS A 10 -2.98 5.56 5.32
C LYS A 10 -1.78 6.45 5.05
N TYR A 11 -0.90 6.66 6.02
CA TYR A 11 0.34 7.42 5.81
C TYR A 11 1.24 6.75 4.78
N ILE A 12 1.44 5.43 4.87
CA ILE A 12 2.24 4.67 3.89
C ILE A 12 1.70 4.90 2.48
N ILE A 13 0.38 4.83 2.31
CA ILE A 13 -0.28 5.06 1.02
C ILE A 13 -0.11 6.52 0.57
N ALA A 14 -0.28 7.49 1.46
CA ALA A 14 -0.24 8.92 1.13
C ALA A 14 1.17 9.45 0.78
N ILE A 15 2.23 8.85 1.32
CA ILE A 15 3.62 9.24 1.03
C ILE A 15 4.23 8.46 -0.14
N SER A 16 3.64 7.33 -0.51
CA SER A 16 4.15 6.49 -1.60
C SER A 16 3.64 6.99 -2.94
N SER A 17 4.52 7.53 -3.76
CA SER A 17 4.16 8.00 -5.11
C SER A 17 3.60 6.85 -5.95
N PRO A 18 2.36 6.95 -6.47
CA PRO A 18 1.75 5.91 -7.30
C PRO A 18 2.46 5.73 -8.65
N ASP A 19 3.30 6.69 -9.06
CA ASP A 19 4.11 6.61 -10.27
C ASP A 19 5.34 5.71 -10.09
N GLU A 20 5.92 5.68 -8.88
CA GLU A 20 7.17 4.95 -8.59
C GLU A 20 6.93 3.62 -7.86
N TYR A 21 5.85 3.53 -7.08
CA TYR A 21 5.57 2.41 -6.19
C TYR A 21 4.24 1.72 -6.52
N ASN A 22 4.24 0.39 -6.41
CA ASN A 22 3.06 -0.44 -6.28
C ASN A 22 2.75 -0.61 -4.79
N LEU A 23 1.48 -0.49 -4.41
CA LEU A 23 1.02 -0.74 -3.04
C LEU A 23 0.37 -2.13 -2.94
N PHE A 24 0.64 -2.84 -1.85
CA PHE A 24 0.11 -4.17 -1.58
C PHE A 24 -0.48 -4.24 -0.19
N MET A 25 -1.42 -5.16 0.03
CA MET A 25 -2.01 -5.42 1.33
C MET A 25 -1.74 -6.84 1.78
N CYS A 26 -0.86 -7.01 2.77
CA CYS A 26 -0.72 -8.27 3.48
C CYS A 26 -1.83 -8.40 4.54
N PRO A 27 -2.61 -9.49 4.57
CA PRO A 27 -3.66 -9.66 5.58
C PRO A 27 -3.09 -9.70 7.01
N GLU A 28 -1.90 -10.27 7.18
CA GLU A 28 -1.22 -10.38 8.47
C GLU A 28 -0.46 -9.09 8.83
N HIS A 29 0.35 -8.57 7.90
CA HIS A 29 1.31 -7.49 8.18
C HIS A 29 0.86 -6.08 7.77
N GLY A 30 -0.23 -5.94 7.01
CA GLY A 30 -0.78 -4.65 6.58
C GLY A 30 -0.24 -4.15 5.24
N VAL A 31 -0.39 -2.84 5.01
CA VAL A 31 -0.02 -2.18 3.74
C VAL A 31 1.47 -1.93 3.64
N TYR A 32 2.04 -2.20 2.47
CA TYR A 32 3.43 -1.87 2.15
C TYR A 32 3.57 -1.37 0.70
N ALA A 33 4.60 -0.57 0.48
CA ALA A 33 4.97 -0.05 -0.83
C ALA A 33 6.18 -0.81 -1.38
N GLN A 34 6.18 -1.06 -2.67
CA GLN A 34 7.28 -1.71 -3.37
C GLN A 34 7.53 -1.00 -4.70
N GLY A 35 8.79 -0.69 -4.99
CA GLY A 35 9.14 0.01 -6.23
C GLY A 35 8.71 -0.82 -7.45
N LYS A 36 8.20 -0.16 -8.50
CA LYS A 36 7.72 -0.83 -9.72
C LYS A 36 8.81 -1.63 -10.46
N HIS A 37 10.07 -1.34 -10.20
CA HIS A 37 11.22 -2.07 -10.74
C HIS A 37 11.44 -3.44 -10.07
N ILE A 38 10.78 -3.72 -8.95
CA ILE A 38 10.89 -4.99 -8.22
C ILE A 38 9.80 -5.94 -8.71
N THR A 39 10.19 -7.15 -9.10
CA THR A 39 9.27 -8.20 -9.58
C THR A 39 8.82 -9.16 -8.48
N ASP A 40 9.48 -9.15 -7.32
CA ASP A 40 9.15 -10.02 -6.19
C ASP A 40 7.94 -9.47 -5.42
N LEU A 41 6.75 -9.97 -5.74
CA LEU A 41 5.48 -9.48 -5.16
C LEU A 41 5.17 -10.09 -3.78
N THR A 42 6.18 -10.65 -3.11
CA THR A 42 5.97 -11.38 -1.86
C THR A 42 6.08 -10.46 -0.64
N CYS A 43 5.24 -10.68 0.35
CA CYS A 43 5.43 -10.06 1.66
C CYS A 43 6.74 -10.55 2.25
N ALA A 44 7.61 -9.62 2.66
CA ALA A 44 8.91 -9.95 3.24
C ALA A 44 8.83 -10.90 4.45
N TYR A 45 7.72 -10.83 5.22
CA TYR A 45 7.49 -11.64 6.41
C TYR A 45 6.82 -12.99 6.08
N CYS A 46 5.70 -12.97 5.34
CA CYS A 46 4.97 -14.20 5.03
C CYS A 46 5.64 -15.04 3.93
N LYS A 47 6.50 -14.43 3.11
CA LYS A 47 7.03 -15.01 1.85
C LYS A 47 5.92 -15.51 0.92
N LYS A 48 4.75 -14.87 0.98
CA LYS A 48 3.57 -15.16 0.15
C LYS A 48 3.21 -13.95 -0.68
N GLU A 49 2.71 -14.20 -1.88
CA GLU A 49 2.16 -13.17 -2.75
C GLU A 49 0.99 -12.46 -2.06
N CYS A 50 0.97 -11.13 -2.17
CA CYS A 50 -0.10 -10.31 -1.61
C CYS A 50 -0.90 -9.63 -2.71
N PRO A 51 -2.21 -9.38 -2.49
CA PRO A 51 -3.01 -8.61 -3.42
C PRO A 51 -2.47 -7.19 -3.55
N LYS A 52 -2.30 -6.76 -4.80
CA LYS A 52 -2.02 -5.36 -5.16
C LYS A 52 -3.26 -4.49 -4.91
N LEU A 53 -3.05 -3.29 -4.40
CA LEU A 53 -4.09 -2.27 -4.31
C LEU A 53 -4.23 -1.59 -5.67
N GLU A 54 -5.19 -2.03 -6.48
CA GLU A 54 -5.43 -1.47 -7.83
C GLU A 54 -5.88 -0.01 -7.78
N ASN A 55 -6.58 0.38 -6.72
CA ASN A 55 -7.00 1.76 -6.46
C ASN A 55 -5.94 2.59 -5.71
N ALA A 56 -4.65 2.22 -5.79
CA ALA A 56 -3.54 2.92 -5.14
C ALA A 56 -3.52 4.43 -5.40
N LYS A 57 -3.78 4.86 -6.65
CA LYS A 57 -3.77 6.28 -7.03
C LYS A 57 -4.89 7.06 -6.33
N GLU A 58 -6.11 6.52 -6.36
CA GLU A 58 -7.28 7.11 -5.70
C GLU A 58 -7.05 7.19 -4.17
N LEU A 59 -6.54 6.11 -3.57
CA LEU A 59 -6.26 6.07 -2.14
C LEU A 59 -5.15 7.04 -1.74
N HIS A 60 -4.11 7.20 -2.57
CA HIS A 60 -3.05 8.19 -2.35
C HIS A 60 -3.63 9.61 -2.30
N GLU A 61 -4.43 10.02 -3.29
CA GLU A 61 -5.06 11.34 -3.32
C GLU A 61 -6.02 11.54 -2.14
N GLN A 62 -6.85 10.53 -1.84
CA GLN A 62 -7.78 10.56 -0.72
C GLN A 62 -7.06 10.75 0.61
N TYR A 63 -6.03 9.95 0.89
CA TYR A 63 -5.35 9.97 2.18
C TYR A 63 -4.41 11.16 2.34
N ARG A 64 -3.82 11.69 1.25
CA ARG A 64 -3.12 12.98 1.33
C ARG A 64 -4.05 14.11 1.77
N LYS A 65 -5.24 14.20 1.16
CA LYS A 65 -6.24 15.20 1.54
C LYS A 65 -6.74 15.00 2.97
N GLU A 66 -6.99 13.75 3.39
CA GLU A 66 -7.43 13.43 4.75
C GLU A 66 -6.37 13.78 5.81
N LEU A 67 -5.08 13.59 5.49
CA LEU A 67 -3.96 13.78 6.40
C LEU A 67 -3.34 15.20 6.34
N GLY A 68 -3.77 16.04 5.39
CA GLY A 68 -3.22 17.39 5.20
C GLY A 68 -1.80 17.41 4.63
N LEU A 69 -1.47 16.44 3.77
CA LEU A 69 -0.15 16.28 3.13
C LEU A 69 -0.12 16.82 1.69
#